data_AF-A0A926GFR5-F1
#
_entry.id   AF-A0A926GFR5-F1
#
_cell.length_a   1.000
_cell.length_b   1.000
_cell.length_c   1.000
_cell.angle_alpha   90.00
_cell.angle_beta   90.00
_cell.angle_gamma   90.00
#
_symmetry.space_group_name_H-M   'P 1'
#
loop_
_entity.id
_entity.type
_entity.pdbx_description
1 polymer ?
#
loop_
_entity_poly.entity_id
_entity_poly.type
_entity_poly.pdbx_seq_one_letter_code
_entity_poly.pdbx_strand_id
1 'polypeptide(L)'
;MATLTQNTPLTLELSGVSKAEFSFASITATPYYSYAAGGSVQWSTVQTCAWCGTAAGEWNLSYYKSGSSLTIDFGKVMEKVYVTFYPTYGTSTMTLVNDATEMPAPVPVPAAGALLGTAMLGAVIWKKLATRKA
;
A
#
# COMPACT_ATOMS: atom_id res chain seq x y z
N MET A 1 9.07 -2.36 16.16
CA MET A 1 9.22 -1.10 16.93
C MET A 1 10.51 -0.43 16.48
N ALA A 2 10.47 0.86 16.22
CA ALA A 2 11.62 1.67 15.79
C ALA A 2 11.73 2.94 16.65
N THR A 3 12.92 3.50 16.76
CA THR A 3 13.17 4.73 17.52
C THR A 3 13.23 5.93 16.58
N LEU A 4 12.44 6.95 16.88
CA LEU A 4 12.47 8.26 16.24
C LEU A 4 13.32 9.20 17.09
N THR A 5 14.38 9.71 16.49
CA THR A 5 15.31 10.65 17.11
C THR A 5 15.22 11.98 16.41
N GLN A 6 15.22 13.08 17.17
CA GLN A 6 15.22 14.44 16.62
C GLN A 6 16.16 14.61 15.43
N ASN A 7 15.67 15.26 14.37
CA ASN A 7 16.40 15.60 13.15
C ASN A 7 17.03 14.40 12.42
N THR A 8 16.61 13.18 12.78
CA THR A 8 17.10 11.95 12.16
C THR A 8 15.94 11.29 11.42
N PRO A 9 15.93 11.34 10.08
CA PRO A 9 14.87 10.71 9.32
C PRO A 9 14.93 9.19 9.48
N LEU A 10 13.76 8.56 9.55
CA LEU A 10 13.61 7.11 9.56
C LEU A 10 12.79 6.69 8.35
N THR A 11 13.36 5.84 7.49
CA THR A 11 12.65 5.28 6.35
C THR A 11 12.27 3.83 6.62
N LEU A 12 11.00 3.49 6.36
CA LEU A 12 10.47 2.14 6.40
C LEU A 12 10.09 1.70 4.98
N GLU A 13 10.39 0.46 4.65
CA GLU A 13 9.90 -0.21 3.44
C GLU A 13 8.67 -1.05 3.82
N LEU A 14 7.55 -0.81 3.13
CA LEU A 14 6.30 -1.55 3.28
C LEU A 14 5.92 -2.16 1.93
N SER A 15 5.32 -3.35 1.95
CA SER A 15 4.95 -4.09 0.74
C SER A 15 3.57 -4.72 0.87
N GLY A 16 2.79 -4.67 -0.20
CA GLY A 16 1.44 -5.22 -0.26
C GLY A 16 0.40 -4.46 0.57
N VAL A 17 0.68 -3.22 0.97
CA VAL A 17 -0.16 -2.46 1.93
C VAL A 17 -1.07 -1.48 1.22
N SER A 18 -2.31 -1.37 1.68
CA SER A 18 -3.26 -0.31 1.27
C SER A 18 -3.33 0.81 2.31
N LYS A 19 -3.14 0.45 3.59
CA LYS A 19 -3.08 1.38 4.73
C LYS A 19 -2.02 0.91 5.73
N ALA A 20 -1.45 1.86 6.47
CA ALA A 20 -0.53 1.59 7.56
C ALA A 20 -0.87 2.45 8.77
N GLU A 21 -0.99 1.83 9.95
CA GLU A 21 -1.24 2.51 11.21
C GLU A 21 0.00 2.45 12.11
N PHE A 22 0.43 3.61 12.58
CA PHE A 22 1.58 3.78 13.46
C PHE A 22 1.14 4.34 14.80
N SER A 23 1.63 3.76 15.90
CA SER A 23 1.45 4.28 17.25
C SER A 23 2.76 4.87 17.77
N PHE A 24 2.68 6.02 18.43
CA PHE A 24 3.82 6.72 18.99
C PHE A 24 3.77 6.71 20.51
N ALA A 25 4.89 6.39 21.14
CA ALA A 25 5.08 6.50 22.58
C ALA A 25 6.35 7.30 22.88
N SER A 26 6.25 8.28 23.79
CA SER A 26 7.41 9.04 24.25
C SER A 26 8.35 8.13 25.05
N ILE A 27 9.66 8.25 24.81
CA ILE A 27 10.69 7.55 25.62
C ILE A 27 11.04 8.37 26.87
N THR A 28 10.80 9.68 26.84
CA THR A 28 11.10 10.60 27.93
C THR A 28 9.83 11.07 28.65
N ALA A 29 9.93 11.27 29.97
CA ALA A 29 8.86 11.83 30.81
C ALA A 29 8.61 13.34 30.58
N THR A 30 9.51 14.02 29.86
CA THR A 30 9.37 15.43 29.46
C THR A 30 8.56 15.56 28.16
N PRO A 31 7.88 16.70 27.92
CA PRO A 31 6.94 16.86 26.81
C PRO A 31 7.61 16.95 25.42
N TYR A 32 8.90 16.65 25.29
CA TYR A 32 9.63 16.71 24.04
C TYR A 32 9.47 15.39 23.28
N TYR A 33 8.45 15.31 22.43
CA TYR A 33 8.21 14.19 21.55
C TYR A 33 8.48 14.57 20.08
N SER A 34 8.69 13.55 19.23
CA SER A 34 9.16 13.64 17.83
C SER A 34 8.45 14.67 16.94
N TYR A 35 7.18 14.97 17.21
CA TYR A 35 6.35 15.87 16.39
C TYR A 35 5.75 17.05 17.19
N ALA A 36 6.42 17.48 18.28
CA ALA A 36 5.91 18.50 19.21
C ALA A 36 5.85 19.93 18.66
N ALA A 37 6.44 20.22 17.49
CA ALA A 37 6.21 21.48 16.79
C ALA A 37 5.91 21.23 15.31
N GLY A 38 5.16 20.15 15.06
CA GLY A 38 4.94 19.61 13.73
C GLY A 38 6.07 18.69 13.29
N GLY A 39 5.96 18.24 12.05
CA GLY A 39 6.94 17.47 11.29
C GLY A 39 6.26 16.94 10.04
N SER A 40 6.97 16.13 9.26
CA SER A 40 6.41 15.59 8.01
C SER A 40 6.65 14.10 7.89
N VAL A 41 5.75 13.46 7.14
CA VAL A 41 5.91 12.10 6.66
C VAL A 41 5.83 12.17 5.15
N GLN A 42 6.86 11.67 4.48
CA GLN A 42 6.88 11.55 3.03
C GLN A 42 6.76 10.09 2.66
N TRP A 43 6.19 9.83 1.49
CA TRP A 43 6.18 8.49 0.92
C TRP A 43 6.56 8.52 -0.55
N SER A 44 7.13 7.41 -1.02
CA SER A 44 7.52 7.22 -2.40
C SER A 44 7.52 5.75 -2.77
N THR A 45 7.21 5.44 -4.02
CA THR A 45 7.40 4.09 -4.59
C THR A 45 8.87 3.76 -4.88
N VAL A 46 9.76 4.75 -4.80
CA VAL A 46 11.21 4.62 -5.02
C VAL A 46 12.00 5.26 -3.88
N GLN A 47 12.97 4.54 -3.35
CA GLN A 47 13.74 4.95 -2.17
C GLN A 47 14.57 6.21 -2.37
N THR A 48 15.12 6.41 -3.56
CA THR A 48 16.19 7.40 -3.81
C THR A 48 15.68 8.81 -4.09
N CYS A 49 14.40 8.98 -4.41
CA CYS A 49 13.85 10.29 -4.74
C CYS A 49 12.31 10.27 -4.72
N ALA A 50 11.71 11.00 -3.77
CA ALA A 50 10.25 11.13 -3.70
C ALA A 50 9.66 11.90 -4.89
N TRP A 51 10.43 12.76 -5.57
CA TRP A 51 9.86 13.67 -6.59
C TRP A 51 10.35 13.38 -8.02
N CYS A 52 11.06 12.27 -8.25
CA CYS A 52 11.67 11.95 -9.55
C CYS A 52 10.70 11.23 -10.50
N GLY A 53 9.50 11.82 -10.71
CA GLY A 53 8.47 11.24 -11.58
C GLY A 53 7.79 9.99 -11.00
N THR A 54 7.95 9.76 -9.69
CA THR A 54 7.45 8.61 -8.96
C THR A 54 6.15 8.96 -8.23
N ALA A 55 5.31 7.95 -7.97
CA ALA A 55 4.16 8.15 -7.11
C ALA A 55 4.65 8.43 -5.68
N ALA A 56 4.33 9.62 -5.18
CA ALA A 56 4.79 10.13 -3.90
C ALA A 56 3.82 11.17 -3.35
N GLY A 57 3.99 11.48 -2.07
CA GLY A 57 3.25 12.53 -1.41
C GLY A 57 3.82 12.84 -0.04
N GLU A 58 3.23 13.84 0.58
CA GLU A 58 3.65 14.34 1.89
C GLU A 58 2.44 14.60 2.77
N TRP A 59 2.55 14.18 4.02
CA TRP A 59 1.66 14.57 5.08
C TRP A 59 2.40 15.47 6.05
N ASN A 60 1.91 16.70 6.18
CA ASN A 60 2.33 17.60 7.23
C ASN A 60 1.62 17.19 8.51
N LEU A 61 2.39 16.69 9.46
CA LEU A 61 1.88 16.29 10.75
C LEU A 61 1.71 17.55 11.61
N SER A 62 0.51 17.74 12.14
CA SER A 62 0.27 18.64 13.25
C SER A 62 0.84 18.04 14.55
N TYR A 63 0.76 18.75 15.66
CA TYR A 63 1.23 18.30 16.97
C TYR A 63 0.69 16.90 17.37
N TYR A 64 1.54 15.86 17.41
CA TYR A 64 1.14 14.49 17.82
C TYR A 64 1.60 14.13 19.23
N LYS A 65 0.68 14.09 20.21
CA LYS A 65 1.02 13.71 21.60
C LYS A 65 1.43 12.24 21.71
N SER A 66 2.22 11.91 22.74
CA SER A 66 2.44 10.51 23.15
C SER A 66 1.11 9.76 23.31
N GLY A 67 1.02 8.52 22.82
CA GLY A 67 -0.19 7.71 22.80
C GLY A 67 -1.14 7.98 21.64
N SER A 68 -0.77 8.87 20.71
CA SER A 68 -1.54 9.11 19.48
C SER A 68 -1.17 8.08 18.40
N SER A 69 -2.12 7.79 17.51
CA SER A 69 -1.88 7.00 16.31
C SER A 69 -1.96 7.85 15.04
N LEU A 70 -1.19 7.45 14.02
CA LEU A 70 -1.22 7.99 12.66
C LEU A 70 -1.64 6.88 11.72
N THR A 71 -2.74 7.09 11.00
CA THR A 71 -3.13 6.21 9.90
C THR A 71 -2.76 6.87 8.58
N ILE A 72 -2.02 6.14 7.76
CA ILE A 72 -1.67 6.50 6.39
C ILE A 72 -2.51 5.62 5.45
N ASP A 73 -3.35 6.26 4.65
CA ASP A 73 -4.15 5.60 3.62
C ASP A 73 -3.55 5.93 2.25
N PHE A 74 -3.08 4.91 1.52
CA PHE A 74 -2.50 5.08 0.19
C PHE A 74 -3.57 5.13 -0.91
N GLY A 75 -4.84 4.87 -0.60
CA GLY A 75 -5.98 4.85 -1.52
C GLY A 75 -5.98 3.67 -2.51
N LYS A 76 -4.92 2.85 -2.50
CA LYS A 76 -4.75 1.64 -3.31
C LYS A 76 -3.70 0.74 -2.67
N VAL A 77 -3.69 -0.52 -3.09
CA VAL A 77 -2.65 -1.48 -2.69
C VAL A 77 -1.32 -1.08 -3.35
N MET A 78 -0.31 -0.88 -2.51
CA MET A 78 1.05 -0.57 -2.92
C MET A 78 1.88 -1.85 -2.90
N GLU A 79 2.39 -2.29 -4.06
CA GLU A 79 3.33 -3.42 -4.13
C GLU A 79 4.57 -3.14 -3.27
N LYS A 80 5.06 -1.91 -3.35
CA LYS A 80 6.19 -1.41 -2.59
C LYS A 80 6.06 0.09 -2.33
N VAL A 81 6.28 0.51 -1.09
CA VAL A 81 6.31 1.92 -0.70
C VAL A 81 7.35 2.16 0.40
N TYR A 82 8.08 3.26 0.25
CA TYR A 82 9.02 3.78 1.22
C TYR A 82 8.35 4.93 1.96
N VAL A 83 8.26 4.84 3.28
CA VAL A 83 7.69 5.88 4.14
C VAL A 83 8.80 6.46 5.00
N THR A 84 9.09 7.74 4.83
CA THR A 84 10.13 8.46 5.58
C THR A 84 9.50 9.40 6.58
N PHE A 85 9.83 9.20 7.85
CA PHE A 85 9.42 10.00 8.99
C PHE A 85 10.47 11.06 9.27
N TYR A 86 10.10 12.33 9.28
CA TYR A 86 10.97 13.47 9.61
C TYR A 86 10.60 14.06 10.98
N PRO A 87 11.14 13.50 12.08
CA PRO A 87 10.90 14.00 13.43
C PRO A 87 11.64 15.33 13.67
N THR A 88 10.96 16.26 14.34
CA THR A 88 11.45 17.64 14.56
C THR A 88 12.01 17.86 15.97
N TYR A 89 11.54 17.14 17.00
CA TYR A 89 11.95 17.37 18.41
C TYR A 89 12.04 16.10 19.26
N GLY A 90 12.89 16.04 20.28
CA GLY A 90 12.82 14.95 21.28
C GLY A 90 13.03 13.53 20.74
N THR A 91 12.58 12.53 21.49
CA THR A 91 12.76 11.10 21.15
C THR A 91 11.51 10.29 21.48
N SER A 92 11.03 9.51 20.52
CA SER A 92 9.88 8.62 20.70
C SER A 92 10.13 7.25 20.10
N THR A 93 9.42 6.23 20.58
CA THR A 93 9.28 4.96 19.87
C THR A 93 8.07 5.02 18.96
N MET A 94 8.21 4.48 17.77
CA MET A 94 7.16 4.26 16.81
C MET A 94 6.96 2.75 16.59
N THR A 95 5.72 2.32 16.57
CA THR A 95 5.35 0.93 16.29
C THR A 95 4.34 0.89 15.17
N LEU A 96 4.61 0.13 14.11
CA LEU A 96 3.61 -0.25 13.13
C LEU A 96 2.64 -1.22 13.82
N VAL A 97 1.37 -0.82 13.94
CA VAL A 97 0.33 -1.55 14.67
C VAL A 97 -0.51 -2.38 13.72
N ASN A 98 -0.70 -1.90 12.48
CA ASN A 98 -1.46 -2.60 11.46
C ASN A 98 -0.97 -2.20 10.07
N ASP A 99 -0.75 -3.20 9.22
CA ASP A 99 -0.51 -3.08 7.79
C ASP A 99 -1.69 -3.74 7.05
N ALA A 100 -2.72 -2.94 6.77
CA ALA A 100 -3.91 -3.46 6.10
C ALA A 100 -3.56 -3.86 4.66
N THR A 101 -3.30 -5.15 4.48
CA THR A 101 -3.07 -5.78 3.18
C THR A 101 -4.43 -6.09 2.57
N GLU A 102 -4.89 -5.23 1.66
CA GLU A 102 -6.01 -5.58 0.79
C GLU A 102 -5.44 -6.41 -0.35
N MET A 103 -5.21 -7.72 -0.16
CA MET A 103 -5.04 -8.57 -1.33
C MET A 103 -6.31 -8.46 -2.17
N PRO A 104 -6.24 -8.07 -3.47
CA PRO A 104 -7.42 -8.09 -4.30
C PRO A 104 -7.97 -9.52 -4.26
N ALA A 105 -9.24 -9.66 -3.89
CA ALA A 105 -9.91 -10.95 -3.88
C ALA A 105 -9.64 -11.63 -5.23
N PRO A 106 -9.25 -12.92 -5.27
CA PRO A 106 -9.05 -13.62 -6.52
C PRO A 106 -10.31 -13.44 -7.37
N VAL A 107 -10.23 -12.64 -8.42
CA VAL A 107 -11.34 -12.47 -9.35
C VAL A 107 -11.56 -13.87 -9.92
N PRO A 108 -12.76 -14.45 -9.78
CA PRO A 108 -13.06 -15.71 -10.44
C PRO A 108 -12.86 -15.48 -11.93
N VAL A 109 -11.77 -16.01 -12.49
CA VAL A 109 -11.57 -16.00 -13.93
C VAL A 109 -12.76 -16.77 -14.48
N PRO A 110 -13.66 -16.16 -15.27
CA PRO A 110 -14.66 -16.93 -15.99
C PRO A 110 -13.86 -17.95 -16.78
N ALA A 111 -14.25 -19.21 -16.73
CA ALA A 111 -13.65 -20.28 -17.51
C ALA A 111 -13.85 -20.03 -19.02
N ALA A 112 -13.19 -19.01 -19.56
CA ALA A 112 -13.13 -18.65 -20.97
C ALA A 112 -12.22 -19.61 -21.76
N GLY A 113 -11.80 -20.72 -21.13
CA GLY A 113 -11.16 -21.85 -21.79
C GLY A 113 -12.11 -22.98 -22.21
N ALA A 114 -13.40 -22.96 -21.83
CA ALA A 114 -14.33 -24.05 -22.13
C ALA A 114 -15.19 -23.83 -23.39
N LEU A 115 -15.08 -22.67 -24.06
CA LEU A 115 -15.89 -22.34 -25.25
C LEU A 115 -15.14 -22.48 -26.59
N LEU A 116 -13.89 -22.95 -26.59
CA LEU A 116 -13.18 -23.32 -27.82
C LEU A 116 -13.29 -24.82 -28.16
N GLY A 117 -13.94 -25.63 -27.32
CA GLY A 117 -14.11 -27.08 -27.52
C GLY A 117 -15.38 -27.49 -28.30
N THR A 118 -16.35 -26.60 -28.51
CA THR A 118 -17.63 -26.94 -29.16
C THR A 118 -17.76 -26.44 -30.59
N ALA A 119 -16.83 -25.61 -31.08
CA ALA A 119 -16.88 -25.06 -32.44
C ALA A 119 -16.46 -26.06 -33.54
N MET A 120 -15.87 -27.22 -33.22
CA MET A 120 -15.46 -28.22 -34.22
C MET A 120 -16.42 -29.41 -34.39
N LEU A 121 -17.53 -29.48 -33.66
CA LEU A 121 -18.53 -30.54 -33.83
C LEU A 121 -19.78 -30.11 -34.64
N GLY A 122 -19.95 -28.81 -34.89
CA GLY A 122 -21.08 -28.27 -35.68
C GLY A 122 -20.91 -28.33 -37.21
N ALA A 123 -19.68 -28.43 -37.71
CA ALA A 123 -19.42 -28.36 -39.16
C ALA A 123 -19.57 -29.71 -39.90
N VAL A 124 -19.70 -30.84 -39.19
CA VAL A 124 -19.79 -32.17 -39.82
C VAL A 124 -21.24 -32.59 -40.12
N ILE A 125 -22.24 -31.98 -39.49
CA ILE A 125 -23.64 -32.41 -39.64
C ILE A 125 -24.35 -31.74 -40.82
N TRP A 126 -23.88 -30.59 -41.32
CA TRP A 126 -24.53 -29.91 -42.45
C TRP A 126 -24.18 -30.45 -43.83
N LYS A 127 -23.09 -31.21 -43.99
CA LYS A 127 -22.69 -31.75 -45.30
C LYS A 127 -23.46 -33.01 -45.73
N LYS A 128 -24.26 -33.63 -44.85
CA LYS A 128 -25.06 -34.83 -45.17
C LYS A 128 -26.52 -34.54 -45.55
N LEU A 129 -26.99 -33.30 -45.48
CA LEU A 129 -28.40 -32.98 -45.78
C LEU A 129 -28.63 -32.30 -47.15
N ALA A 130 -27.57 -32.08 -47.95
CA ALA A 130 -27.67 -31.45 -49.27
C ALA A 130 -27.55 -32.43 -50.45
N THR A 131 -27.80 -33.73 -50.24
CA THR A 131 -27.72 -34.74 -51.32
C THR A 131 -28.84 -35.78 -51.33
N ARG A 132 -30.01 -35.46 -50.76
CA ARG A 132 -31.23 -36.26 -51.01
C ARG A 132 -32.46 -35.38 -51.22
N LYS A 133 -32.71 -35.10 -52.49
CA LYS A 133 -33.98 -35.04 -53.23
C LYS A 133 -33.57 -34.64 -54.66
N ALA A 134 -33.53 -35.54 -55.65
CA ALA A 134 -34.65 -36.28 -56.25
C ALA A 134 -35.80 -35.34 -56.58
#